data_AF-A0A5C6YK71-F1
#
_entry.id   AF-A0A5C6YK71-F1
#
_cell.length_a   1.000
_cell.length_b   1.000
_cell.length_c   1.000
_cell.angle_alpha   90.00
_cell.angle_beta   90.00
_cell.angle_gamma   90.00
#
_symmetry.space_group_name_H-M   'P 1'
#
loop_
_entity.id
_entity.type
_entity.pdbx_description
1 polymer ?
#
loop_
_entity_poly.entity_id
_entity_poly.type
_entity_poly.pdbx_seq_one_letter_code
_entity_poly.pdbx_strand_id
1 'polypeptide(L)' 'MSTPGTSPSSSPSAPAPAPAHVAILDDEVDITQLLAGYLATHGFRTTQLHTGRALMALMADDPPDLVLLD' A
#
# COMPACT_ATOMS: atom_id res chain seq x y z
N MET A 1 -0.91 -56.31 4.52
CA MET A 1 -0.16 -55.27 3.79
C MET A 1 -1.12 -54.58 2.84
N SER A 2 -1.39 -53.28 3.03
CA SER A 2 -1.75 -52.26 2.02
C SER A 2 -2.26 -51.00 2.73
N THR A 3 -1.71 -49.86 2.32
CA THR A 3 -1.59 -48.55 2.98
C THR A 3 -2.86 -47.68 2.93
N PRO A 4 -3.09 -46.77 3.90
CA PRO A 4 -3.85 -45.55 3.66
C PRO A 4 -2.90 -44.44 3.17
N GLY A 5 -3.04 -44.05 1.90
CA GLY A 5 -2.39 -42.86 1.35
C GLY A 5 -3.18 -41.61 1.71
N THR A 6 -2.76 -40.89 2.74
CA THR A 6 -3.24 -39.54 3.00
C THR A 6 -2.55 -38.59 2.03
N SER A 7 -3.29 -38.08 1.04
CA SER A 7 -2.82 -36.95 0.23
C SER A 7 -2.88 -35.69 1.08
N PRO A 8 -1.79 -34.92 1.25
CA PRO A 8 -1.90 -33.56 1.72
C PRO A 8 -2.54 -32.73 0.61
N SER A 9 -3.78 -32.28 0.84
CA SER A 9 -4.43 -31.28 -0.01
C SER A 9 -3.62 -29.98 0.11
N SER A 10 -2.74 -29.71 -0.85
CA SER A 10 -2.08 -28.40 -0.98
C SER A 10 -3.14 -27.36 -1.35
N SER A 11 -3.63 -26.63 -0.34
CA SER A 11 -4.43 -25.42 -0.56
C SER A 11 -3.59 -24.41 -1.35
N PRO A 12 -4.15 -23.75 -2.38
CA PRO A 12 -3.46 -22.66 -3.05
C PRO A 12 -3.25 -21.54 -2.04
N SER A 13 -1.98 -21.20 -1.80
CA SER A 13 -1.58 -20.03 -1.01
C SER A 13 -2.15 -18.79 -1.71
N ALA A 14 -3.22 -18.23 -1.16
CA ALA A 14 -3.84 -17.03 -1.71
C ALA A 14 -2.80 -15.89 -1.68
N PRO A 15 -2.68 -15.10 -2.77
CA PRO A 15 -1.76 -13.97 -2.79
C PRO A 15 -2.14 -13.01 -1.66
N ALA A 16 -1.15 -12.63 -0.84
CA ALA A 16 -1.34 -11.61 0.17
C ALA A 16 -1.90 -10.32 -0.49
N PRO A 17 -2.88 -9.64 0.14
CA PRO A 17 -3.43 -8.42 -0.43
C PRO A 17 -2.30 -7.41 -0.65
N ALA A 18 -2.29 -6.78 -1.82
CA ALA A 18 -1.34 -5.73 -2.13
C ALA A 18 -1.49 -4.59 -1.12
N PRO A 19 -0.39 -3.96 -0.68
CA PRO A 19 -0.46 -2.86 0.28
C PRO A 19 -1.25 -1.70 -0.34
N ALA A 20 -2.29 -1.25 0.37
CA ALA A 20 -3.12 -0.13 -0.06
C ALA A 20 -2.28 1.14 -0.17
N HIS A 21 -2.54 1.93 -1.21
CA HIS A 21 -1.76 3.10 -1.58
C HIS A 21 -2.39 4.37 -1.03
N VAL A 22 -1.60 5.13 -0.27
CA VAL A 22 -2.01 6.40 0.32
C VAL A 22 -1.13 7.52 -0.23
N ALA A 23 -1.76 8.51 -0.86
CA ALA A 23 -1.09 9.75 -1.24
C ALA A 23 -1.22 10.77 -0.10
N ILE A 24 -0.13 11.44 0.25
CA ILE A 24 -0.07 12.44 1.32
C ILE A 24 0.27 13.76 0.63
N LEU A 25 -0.64 14.73 0.67
CA LEU A 25 -0.47 16.05 0.06
C LEU A 25 -0.40 17.11 1.16
N ASP A 26 0.80 17.63 1.38
CA ASP A 26 1.12 18.62 2.42
C ASP A 26 2.41 19.36 2.00
N ASP A 27 2.45 20.68 2.16
CA ASP A 27 3.59 21.52 1.78
C ASP A 27 4.76 21.44 2.77
N GLU A 28 4.52 20.91 3.98
CA GLU A 28 5.51 20.69 5.01
C GLU A 28 6.19 19.31 4.85
N VAL A 29 7.47 19.35 4.45
CA VAL A 29 8.26 18.14 4.17
C VAL A 29 8.43 17.26 5.41
N ASP A 30 8.55 17.84 6.60
CA ASP A 30 8.75 17.08 7.83
C ASP A 30 7.49 16.27 8.21
N ILE A 31 6.29 16.84 7.98
CA ILE A 31 5.01 16.17 8.22
C ILE A 31 4.82 15.01 7.24
N THR A 32 5.01 15.26 5.94
CA THR A 32 4.86 14.19 4.92
C THR A 32 5.80 13.00 5.17
N GLN A 33 7.03 13.24 5.62
CA GLN A 33 7.97 12.17 5.98
C GLN A 33 7.53 11.39 7.21
N LEU A 34 7.06 12.09 8.26
CA LEU A 34 6.53 11.46 9.47
C LEU A 34 5.34 10.57 9.14
N LEU A 35 4.37 11.09 8.39
CA LEU A 35 3.16 10.37 7.98
C LEU A 35 3.49 9.19 7.07
N ALA A 36 4.41 9.36 6.11
CA ALA A 36 4.85 8.28 5.24
C ALA A 36 5.52 7.14 6.02
N GLY A 37 6.39 7.47 6.97
CA GLY A 37 7.03 6.48 7.85
C GLY A 37 6.00 5.76 8.72
N TYR A 38 5.07 6.50 9.34
CA TYR A 38 4.01 5.93 10.15
C TYR A 38 3.14 4.96 9.35
N LEU A 39 2.60 5.39 8.22
CA LEU A 39 1.75 4.55 7.36
C LEU A 39 2.52 3.34 6.77
N ALA A 40 3.80 3.51 6.44
CA ALA A 40 4.63 2.40 5.98
C ALA A 40 4.79 1.31 7.05
N THR A 41 4.91 1.68 8.33
CA THR A 41 4.94 0.69 9.43
C THR A 41 3.63 -0.08 9.61
N HIS A 42 2.52 0.51 9.16
CA HIS A 42 1.20 -0.13 9.10
C HIS A 42 0.97 -0.97 7.83
N GLY A 43 1.96 -1.07 6.94
CA GLY A 43 1.87 -1.87 5.72
C GLY A 43 1.22 -1.17 4.54
N PHE A 44 1.10 0.16 4.56
CA PHE A 44 0.62 0.94 3.43
C PHE A 44 1.77 1.35 2.50
N ARG A 45 1.49 1.40 1.20
CA ARG A 45 2.35 2.09 0.24
C ARG A 45 2.03 3.57 0.33
N THR A 46 3.04 4.43 0.44
CA THR A 46 2.81 5.88 0.51
C THR A 46 3.51 6.64 -0.60
N THR A 47 2.89 7.73 -1.04
CA THR A 47 3.51 8.71 -1.94
C THR A 47 3.35 10.09 -1.35
N GLN A 48 4.48 10.77 -1.13
CA GLN A 48 4.53 12.12 -0.59
C GLN A 48 4.43 13.12 -1.73
N LEU A 49 3.59 14.13 -1.57
CA LEU A 49 3.30 15.17 -2.54
C LEU A 49 3.24 16.50 -1.83
N HIS A 50 3.72 17.55 -2.49
CA HIS A 50 3.72 18.92 -1.92
C HIS A 50 2.92 19.91 -2.77
N THR A 51 2.32 19.43 -3.87
CA THR A 51 1.51 20.27 -4.76
C THR A 51 0.36 19.47 -5.37
N GLY A 52 -0.76 20.15 -5.59
CA GLY A 52 -1.91 19.55 -6.28
C GLY A 52 -1.58 19.07 -7.70
N ARG A 53 -0.62 19.71 -8.41
CA ARG A 53 -0.17 19.25 -9.73
C ARG A 53 0.50 17.87 -9.65
N ALA A 54 1.31 17.65 -8.62
CA ALA A 54 1.95 16.35 -8.40
C ALA A 54 0.90 15.27 -8.07
N LEU A 55 -0.13 15.61 -7.29
CA LEU A 55 -1.26 14.71 -7.04
C LEU A 55 -2.00 14.34 -8.34
N MET A 56 -2.33 15.31 -9.18
CA MET A 56 -3.02 15.05 -10.44
C MET A 56 -2.18 14.18 -11.38
N ALA A 57 -0.86 14.35 -11.39
CA ALA A 57 0.04 13.48 -12.13
C ALA A 57 0.06 12.06 -11.57
N LEU A 58 0.08 11.91 -10.24
CA LEU A 58 0.01 10.60 -9.57
C LEU A 58 -1.32 9.89 -9.87
N MET A 59 -2.46 10.59 -9.79
CA MET A 59 -3.77 10.01 -10.05
C MET A 59 -3.93 9.44 -11.47
N ALA A 60 -3.16 9.97 -12.44
CA ALA A 60 -3.18 9.48 -13.82
C ALA A 60 -2.30 8.24 -14.05
N ASP A 61 -1.25 8.06 -13.25
CA ASP A 61 -0.25 6.99 -13.41
C ASP A 61 -0.49 5.83 -12.44
N ASP A 62 -0.67 6.14 -11.15
CA ASP A 62 -0.88 5.20 -10.06
C ASP A 62 -1.87 5.80 -9.05
N PRO A 63 -3.19 5.61 -9.27
CA PRO A 63 -4.21 6.25 -8.45
C PRO A 63 -4.18 5.68 -7.02
N PRO A 64 -4.01 6.54 -6.00
CA PRO A 64 -4.05 6.11 -4.61
C PRO A 64 -5.46 5.70 -4.19
N ASP A 65 -5.56 4.76 -3.27
CA ASP A 65 -6.81 4.33 -2.64
C ASP A 65 -7.35 5.40 -1.67
N LEU A 66 -6.44 6.19 -1.09
CA LEU A 66 -6.74 7.26 -0.15
C LEU A 66 -5.82 8.45 -0.39
N VAL A 67 -6.36 9.66 -0.30
CA VAL A 67 -5.58 10.90 -0.28
C VAL A 67 -5.73 11.54 1.09
N LEU A 68 -4.62 11.73 1.80
CA LEU A 68 -4.54 12.64 2.94
C LEU A 68 -4.22 14.03 2.42
N LEU A 69 -5.05 15.00 2.80
CA LEU A 69 -4.88 16.42 2.53
C LEU A 69 -4.85 17.13 3.87
N ASP A 70 -3.82 17.95 4.10
CA ASP A 70 -3.77 18.93 5.20
C ASP A 70 -3.99 20.36 4.64
#